data_AF-A0A529FHR0-F1
#
_entry.id   AF-A0A529FHR0-F1
#
_cell.length_a   1.000
_cell.length_b   1.000
_cell.length_c   1.000
_cell.angle_alpha   90.00
_cell.angle_beta   90.00
_cell.angle_gamma   90.00
#
_symmetry.space_group_name_H-M   'P 1'
#
loop_
_entity.id
_entity.type
_entity.pdbx_description
1 polymer ?
#
loop_
_entity_poly.entity_id
_entity_poly.type
_entity_poly.pdbx_seq_one_letter_code
_entity_poly.pdbx_strand_id
1 'polypeptide(L)'
;MSKRAKVKSGRLEFIPPQIPTRVEQPPEDEGWVHEVYLDGYRTQIIIDSGGVRLYSKNGRDWTTKYWPIALEVELPCRAAIIDGEVIVPGEQGAPDCPALEAAIWNEPSRLVFVAFDILHLDGRDLASLPLLQRKQALWQLVEPGLGKIRYS
;
A
#
# COMPACT_ATOMS: atom_id res chain seq x y z
N MET A 1 23.94 -1.91 -34.12
CA MET A 1 24.17 -1.95 -32.65
C MET A 1 23.35 -0.83 -32.02
N SER A 2 22.20 -1.16 -31.42
CA SER A 2 21.26 -0.17 -30.86
C SER A 2 21.77 0.33 -29.52
N LYS A 3 21.91 1.66 -29.38
CA LYS A 3 22.23 2.31 -28.11
C LYS A 3 21.06 2.06 -27.15
N ARG A 4 21.26 1.17 -26.17
CA ARG A 4 20.38 1.06 -25.00
C ARG A 4 20.26 2.45 -24.37
N ALA A 5 19.06 3.00 -24.34
CA ALA A 5 18.76 4.20 -23.59
C ALA A 5 19.13 3.96 -22.12
N LYS A 6 19.95 4.86 -21.54
CA LYS A 6 20.17 4.91 -20.09
C LYS A 6 18.82 5.22 -19.44
N VAL A 7 18.21 4.22 -18.79
CA VAL A 7 17.12 4.46 -17.84
C VAL A 7 17.71 5.29 -16.72
N LYS A 8 17.28 6.55 -16.55
CA LYS A 8 17.54 7.28 -15.31
C LYS A 8 16.96 6.41 -14.19
N SER A 9 17.81 5.89 -13.32
CA SER A 9 17.42 5.32 -12.03
C SER A 9 16.78 6.47 -11.24
N GLY A 10 15.48 6.68 -11.47
CA GLY A 10 14.69 7.67 -10.76
C GLY A 10 14.21 7.03 -9.47
N ARG A 11 14.52 7.66 -8.34
CA ARG A 11 13.86 7.34 -7.08
C ARG A 11 12.37 7.59 -7.28
N LEU A 12 11.54 6.63 -6.85
CA LEU A 12 10.11 6.83 -6.80
C LEU A 12 9.80 7.78 -5.63
N GLU A 13 8.82 8.63 -5.83
CA GLU A 13 8.42 9.67 -4.88
C GLU A 13 7.03 9.38 -4.35
N PHE A 14 6.75 9.92 -3.15
CA PHE A 14 5.44 9.82 -2.54
C PHE A 14 4.38 10.50 -3.41
N ILE A 15 3.28 9.79 -3.67
CA ILE A 15 2.12 10.31 -4.36
C ILE A 15 1.04 10.62 -3.31
N PRO A 16 0.57 11.87 -3.20
CA PRO A 16 -0.55 12.21 -2.32
C PRO A 16 -1.76 11.29 -2.56
N PRO A 17 -2.32 10.65 -1.52
CA PRO A 17 -3.38 9.67 -1.69
C PRO A 17 -4.68 10.32 -2.13
N GLN A 18 -5.48 9.58 -2.88
CA GLN A 18 -6.86 9.96 -3.16
C GLN A 18 -7.68 9.91 -1.86
N ILE A 19 -8.44 10.97 -1.58
CA ILE A 19 -9.26 11.09 -0.37
C ILE A 19 -10.71 10.74 -0.70
N PRO A 20 -11.35 9.83 0.05
CA PRO A 20 -12.75 9.49 -0.17
C PRO A 20 -13.66 10.69 0.11
N THR A 21 -14.67 10.86 -0.72
CA THR A 21 -15.76 11.81 -0.45
C THR A 21 -16.75 11.16 0.51
N ARG A 22 -17.03 11.83 1.63
CA ARG A 22 -18.06 11.37 2.57
C ARG A 22 -19.44 11.51 1.94
N VAL A 23 -20.18 10.42 1.90
CA VAL A 23 -21.57 10.35 1.40
C VAL A 23 -22.44 9.65 2.45
N GLU A 24 -23.76 9.89 2.41
CA GLU A 24 -24.70 9.24 3.33
C GLU A 24 -24.96 7.77 2.96
N GLN A 25 -25.02 7.49 1.65
CA GLN A 25 -25.22 6.15 1.11
C GLN A 25 -24.18 5.89 0.02
N PRO A 26 -23.60 4.67 -0.04
CA PRO A 26 -22.72 4.32 -1.13
C PRO A 26 -23.50 4.34 -2.45
N PRO A 27 -22.87 4.75 -3.56
CA PRO A 27 -23.49 4.67 -4.88
C PRO A 27 -23.80 3.20 -5.25
N GLU A 28 -24.89 2.99 -6.00
CA GLU A 28 -25.42 1.67 -6.34
C GLU A 28 -25.26 1.30 -7.82
N ASP A 29 -24.76 2.21 -8.65
CA ASP A 29 -24.57 1.99 -10.08
C ASP A 29 -23.41 1.05 -10.41
N GLU A 30 -23.49 0.36 -11.56
CA GLU A 30 -22.55 -0.69 -11.98
C GLU A 30 -21.09 -0.21 -12.17
N GLY A 31 -20.85 1.10 -12.11
CA GLY A 31 -19.51 1.70 -12.20
C GLY A 31 -18.69 1.61 -10.91
N TRP A 32 -19.24 1.08 -9.82
CA TRP A 32 -18.61 1.08 -8.50
C TRP A 32 -18.17 -0.31 -8.04
N VAL A 33 -17.11 -0.32 -7.24
CA VAL A 33 -16.70 -1.47 -6.43
C VAL A 33 -16.78 -1.09 -4.96
N HIS A 34 -17.14 -2.05 -4.12
CA HIS A 34 -17.20 -1.86 -2.68
C HIS A 34 -16.07 -2.62 -2.01
N GLU A 35 -15.39 -1.94 -1.10
CA GLU A 35 -14.29 -2.49 -0.33
C GLU A 35 -14.57 -2.33 1.16
N VAL A 36 -14.01 -3.22 1.97
CA VAL A 36 -14.10 -3.09 3.43
C VAL A 36 -13.36 -1.84 3.85
N TYR A 37 -14.02 -0.99 4.62
CA TYR A 37 -13.35 0.11 5.30
C TYR A 37 -12.46 -0.45 6.41
N LEU A 38 -11.16 -0.25 6.28
CA LEU A 38 -10.18 -0.60 7.30
C LEU A 38 -9.88 0.64 8.15
N ASP A 39 -10.15 0.54 9.44
CA ASP A 39 -9.84 1.61 10.39
C ASP A 39 -8.38 1.48 10.84
N GLY A 40 -7.50 2.25 10.20
CA GLY A 40 -6.07 2.21 10.44
C GLY A 40 -5.37 3.50 10.03
N TYR A 41 -4.07 3.38 9.75
CA TYR A 41 -3.26 4.51 9.27
C TYR A 41 -2.84 4.31 7.81
N ARG A 42 -3.45 5.09 6.92
CA ARG A 42 -3.12 5.15 5.49
C ARG A 42 -1.63 5.29 5.25
N THR A 43 -1.09 4.35 4.49
CA THR A 43 0.35 4.19 4.28
C THR A 43 0.63 3.85 2.82
N GLN A 44 1.70 4.42 2.27
CA GLN A 44 2.20 4.12 0.94
C GLN A 44 3.55 3.41 1.05
N ILE A 45 3.65 2.21 0.49
CA ILE A 45 4.91 1.47 0.34
C ILE A 45 5.53 1.85 -1.00
N ILE A 46 6.79 2.28 -0.96
CA ILE A 46 7.60 2.56 -2.16
C ILE A 46 8.77 1.58 -2.18
N ILE A 47 8.89 0.85 -3.28
CA ILE A 47 9.97 -0.09 -3.57
C ILE A 47 10.72 0.46 -4.77
N ASP A 48 12.04 0.66 -4.67
CA ASP A 48 12.90 0.98 -5.81
C ASP A 48 14.37 0.61 -5.54
N SER A 49 15.29 1.09 -6.38
CA SER A 49 16.73 0.83 -6.27
C SER A 49 17.39 1.30 -4.96
N GLY A 50 16.72 2.13 -4.16
CA GLY A 50 17.19 2.54 -2.84
C GLY A 50 16.37 1.92 -1.70
N GLY A 51 15.75 0.77 -1.93
CA GLY A 51 15.08 -0.05 -0.91
C GLY A 51 13.60 0.25 -0.71
N VAL A 52 13.08 -0.30 0.39
CA VAL A 52 11.68 -0.18 0.81
C VAL A 52 11.52 1.04 1.71
N ARG A 53 10.52 1.86 1.44
CA ARG A 53 10.15 3.03 2.26
C ARG A 53 8.65 3.05 2.49
N LEU A 54 8.23 3.44 3.70
CA LEU A 54 6.83 3.54 4.06
C LEU A 54 6.49 4.96 4.47
N TYR A 55 5.53 5.57 3.78
CA TYR A 55 5.10 6.94 4.01
C TYR A 55 3.70 6.98 4.58
N SER A 56 3.46 7.81 5.59
CA SER A 56 2.09 8.08 6.06
C SER A 56 1.28 8.85 5.03
N LYS A 57 -0.04 8.96 5.25
CA LYS A 57 -0.97 9.80 4.48
C LYS A 57 -0.44 11.18 4.10
N ASN A 58 0.38 11.79 4.96
CA ASN A 58 0.89 13.16 4.80
C ASN A 58 2.35 13.18 4.29
N GLY A 59 2.86 12.08 3.73
CA GLY A 59 4.20 12.01 3.15
C GLY A 59 5.34 11.96 4.17
N ARG A 60 5.07 11.64 5.45
CA ARG A 60 6.13 11.47 6.46
C ARG A 60 6.73 10.08 6.34
N ASP A 61 8.05 10.00 6.24
CA ASP A 61 8.76 8.72 6.24
C ASP A 61 8.67 8.05 7.61
N TRP A 62 7.96 6.92 7.66
CA TRP A 62 7.70 6.11 8.84
C TRP A 62 8.35 4.73 8.74
N THR A 63 9.31 4.55 7.83
CA THR A 63 10.01 3.28 7.59
C THR A 63 10.59 2.69 8.87
N THR A 64 11.15 3.52 9.76
CA THR A 64 11.71 3.09 11.06
C THR A 64 10.64 2.66 12.07
N LYS A 65 9.45 3.26 12.03
CA LYS A 65 8.32 2.90 12.89
C LYS A 65 7.69 1.58 12.44
N TYR A 66 7.63 1.41 11.13
CA TYR A 66 7.06 0.23 10.48
C TYR A 66 8.13 -0.81 10.10
N TRP A 67 9.24 -0.87 10.85
CA TRP A 67 10.38 -1.71 10.50
C TRP A 67 10.02 -3.19 10.24
N PRO A 68 9.07 -3.84 10.95
CA PRO A 68 8.75 -5.24 10.65
C PRO A 68 8.10 -5.41 9.28
N ILE A 69 7.25 -4.45 8.88
CA ILE A 69 6.65 -4.44 7.54
C ILE A 69 7.76 -4.19 6.52
N ALA A 70 8.63 -3.21 6.74
CA ALA A 70 9.71 -2.88 5.81
C ALA A 70 10.66 -4.07 5.54
N LEU A 71 10.92 -4.91 6.55
CA LEU A 71 11.76 -6.10 6.43
C LEU A 71 11.08 -7.27 5.71
N GLU A 72 9.76 -7.38 5.77
CA GLU A 72 9.00 -8.47 5.15
C GLU A 72 8.53 -8.17 3.72
N VAL A 73 8.76 -6.95 3.20
CA VAL A 73 8.42 -6.59 1.82
C VAL A 73 9.36 -7.33 0.85
N GLU A 74 8.93 -8.52 0.43
CA GLU A 74 9.59 -9.36 -0.58
C GLU A 74 8.63 -9.63 -1.75
N LEU A 75 8.25 -8.56 -2.46
CA LEU A 75 7.32 -8.66 -3.59
C LEU A 75 8.07 -8.89 -4.92
N PRO A 76 7.52 -9.68 -5.86
CA PRO A 76 8.17 -9.99 -7.14
C PRO A 76 8.13 -8.81 -8.12
N CYS A 77 8.78 -7.70 -7.77
CA CYS A 77 8.92 -6.49 -8.58
C CYS A 77 10.28 -5.82 -8.34
N ARG A 78 10.72 -4.97 -9.27
CA ARG A 78 11.92 -4.13 -9.11
C ARG A 78 11.57 -2.75 -8.56
N ALA A 79 10.39 -2.24 -8.90
CA ALA A 79 9.93 -0.95 -8.42
C ALA A 79 8.40 -0.88 -8.34
N ALA A 80 7.84 -0.39 -7.23
CA ALA A 80 6.40 -0.26 -7.05
C ALA A 80 6.03 0.90 -6.11
N ILE A 81 4.83 1.44 -6.30
CA ILE A 81 4.14 2.32 -5.32
C ILE A 81 2.81 1.65 -5.00
N ILE A 82 2.65 1.20 -3.76
CA ILE A 82 1.48 0.45 -3.28
C ILE A 82 0.80 1.29 -2.21
N ASP A 83 -0.51 1.46 -2.34
CA ASP A 83 -1.34 2.20 -1.37
C ASP A 83 -2.15 1.21 -0.53
N GLY A 84 -2.16 1.44 0.77
CA GLY A 84 -2.73 0.51 1.74
C GLY A 84 -2.96 1.15 3.11
N GLU A 85 -3.43 0.32 4.04
CA GLU A 85 -3.69 0.70 5.42
C GLU A 85 -2.79 -0.10 6.36
N VAL A 86 -2.12 0.56 7.30
CA VAL A 86 -1.47 -0.15 8.43
C VAL A 86 -2.49 -0.32 9.54
N ILE A 87 -2.65 -1.57 9.97
CA ILE A 87 -3.60 -1.98 11.01
C ILE A 87 -2.91 -2.86 12.07
N VAL A 88 -3.60 -3.05 13.19
CA VAL A 88 -3.39 -4.19 14.08
C VAL A 88 -4.52 -5.18 13.83
N PRO A 89 -4.24 -6.45 13.44
CA PRO A 89 -5.30 -7.44 13.28
C PRO A 89 -6.02 -7.73 14.61
N GLY A 90 -7.36 -7.69 14.62
CA GLY A 90 -8.19 -8.09 15.76
C GLY A 90 -8.66 -9.55 15.67
N GLU A 91 -9.35 -10.01 16.72
CA GLU A 91 -9.74 -11.42 16.92
C GLU A 91 -10.79 -11.97 15.93
N GLN A 92 -11.43 -11.10 15.14
CA GLN A 92 -12.49 -11.48 14.18
C GLN A 92 -12.25 -10.91 12.77
N GLY A 93 -11.00 -10.62 12.43
CA GLY A 93 -10.62 -10.06 11.12
C GLY A 93 -10.82 -8.54 10.99
N ALA A 94 -11.60 -7.92 11.89
CA ALA A 94 -11.65 -6.47 12.01
C ALA A 94 -10.35 -5.90 12.64
N PRO A 95 -9.87 -4.73 12.20
CA PRO A 95 -8.76 -4.04 12.85
C PRO A 95 -9.02 -3.69 14.32
N ASP A 96 -8.01 -3.87 15.17
CA ASP A 96 -7.95 -3.32 16.54
C ASP A 96 -7.37 -1.89 16.49
N CYS A 97 -8.22 -0.94 16.08
CA CYS A 97 -7.86 0.47 15.95
C CYS A 97 -7.38 1.10 17.29
N PRO A 98 -8.02 0.83 18.46
CA PRO A 98 -7.52 1.33 19.73
C PRO A 98 -6.07 0.91 20.07
N ALA A 99 -5.65 -0.28 19.64
CA ALA A 99 -4.28 -0.74 19.86
C ALA A 99 -3.25 -0.19 18.87
N LEU A 100 -3.68 0.43 17.77
CA LEU A 100 -2.78 0.79 16.66
C LEU A 100 -1.69 1.76 17.08
N GLU A 101 -2.05 2.87 17.73
CA GLU A 101 -1.05 3.87 18.15
C GLU A 101 -0.03 3.25 19.11
N ALA A 102 -0.49 2.49 20.11
CA ALA A 102 0.38 1.80 21.06
C ALA A 102 1.31 0.80 20.35
N ALA A 103 0.79 0.05 19.38
CA ALA A 103 1.58 -0.91 18.60
C ALA A 103 2.66 -0.22 17.77
N ILE A 104 2.37 0.93 17.14
CA ILE A 104 3.34 1.69 16.35
C ILE A 104 4.57 2.08 17.19
N TRP A 105 4.39 2.38 18.46
CA TRP A 105 5.46 2.84 19.34
C TRP A 105 6.15 1.73 20.13
N ASN A 106 5.40 0.71 20.55
CA ASN A 106 5.87 -0.26 21.54
C ASN A 106 5.91 -1.71 21.01
N GLU A 107 5.04 -2.06 20.07
CA GLU A 107 4.86 -3.43 19.58
C GLU A 107 4.70 -3.48 18.05
N PRO A 108 5.65 -2.91 17.27
CA PRO A 108 5.48 -2.78 15.82
C PRO A 108 5.37 -4.14 15.12
N SER A 109 5.79 -5.22 15.78
CA SER A 109 5.63 -6.61 15.32
C SER A 109 4.16 -7.05 15.24
N ARG A 110 3.20 -6.30 15.79
CA ARG A 110 1.76 -6.54 15.61
C ARG A 110 1.18 -5.90 14.35
N LEU A 111 1.90 -4.94 13.77
CA LEU A 111 1.44 -4.20 12.60
C LEU A 111 1.36 -5.09 11.38
N VAL A 112 0.38 -4.82 10.53
CA VAL A 112 0.17 -5.43 9.22
C VAL A 112 -0.20 -4.32 8.25
N PHE A 113 0.32 -4.39 7.04
CA PHE A 113 -0.08 -3.56 5.92
C PHE A 113 -1.08 -4.31 5.04
N VAL A 114 -2.23 -3.68 4.78
CA VAL A 114 -3.27 -4.21 3.89
C VAL A 114 -3.37 -3.32 2.66
N ALA A 115 -2.94 -3.84 1.51
CA ALA A 115 -2.90 -3.15 0.23
C ALA A 115 -4.26 -3.18 -0.46
N PHE A 116 -4.72 -2.04 -0.98
CA PHE A 116 -5.93 -1.97 -1.82
C PHE A 116 -5.70 -1.30 -3.18
N ASP A 117 -4.54 -0.65 -3.43
CA ASP A 117 -4.22 -0.07 -4.74
C ASP A 117 -2.73 -0.14 -5.09
N ILE A 118 -2.41 0.00 -6.38
CA ILE A 118 -1.05 0.09 -6.92
C ILE A 118 -0.98 1.21 -7.95
N LEU A 119 -0.06 2.15 -7.75
CA LEU A 119 0.07 3.38 -8.54
C LEU A 119 1.22 3.29 -9.55
N HIS A 120 2.20 2.43 -9.31
CA HIS A 120 3.34 2.23 -10.20
C HIS A 120 3.84 0.80 -10.10
N LEU A 121 4.25 0.21 -11.24
CA LEU A 121 4.88 -1.12 -11.29
C LEU A 121 5.93 -1.21 -12.41
N ASP A 122 7.17 -1.46 -12.03
CA ASP A 122 8.32 -1.76 -12.91
C ASP A 122 8.58 -0.76 -14.04
N GLY A 123 8.35 0.51 -13.77
CA GLY A 123 8.57 1.63 -14.70
C GLY A 123 7.29 2.04 -15.45
N ARG A 124 6.16 1.42 -15.12
CA ARG A 124 4.84 1.81 -15.63
C ARG A 124 4.10 2.59 -14.57
N ASP A 125 3.70 3.81 -14.92
CA ASP A 125 2.70 4.56 -14.18
C ASP A 125 1.32 3.90 -14.39
N LEU A 126 0.69 3.48 -13.29
CA LEU A 126 -0.63 2.85 -13.28
C LEU A 126 -1.70 3.81 -12.78
N ALA A 127 -1.35 4.97 -12.21
CA ALA A 127 -2.29 5.88 -11.55
C ALA A 127 -3.38 6.42 -12.49
N SER A 128 -3.08 6.49 -13.80
CA SER A 128 -4.04 6.89 -14.84
C SER A 128 -4.94 5.76 -15.35
N LEU A 129 -4.69 4.50 -14.96
CA LEU A 129 -5.49 3.35 -15.41
C LEU A 129 -6.79 3.21 -14.61
N PRO A 130 -7.84 2.59 -15.18
CA PRO A 130 -9.04 2.22 -14.45
C PRO A 130 -8.74 1.36 -13.21
N LEU A 131 -9.50 1.57 -12.13
CA LEU A 131 -9.30 0.90 -10.84
C LEU A 131 -9.16 -0.62 -10.96
N LEU A 132 -10.03 -1.27 -11.74
CA LEU A 132 -9.99 -2.73 -11.90
C LEU A 132 -8.68 -3.23 -12.52
N GLN A 133 -8.06 -2.45 -13.41
CA GLN A 133 -6.75 -2.82 -13.99
C GLN A 133 -5.63 -2.70 -12.94
N ARG A 134 -5.70 -1.68 -12.08
CA ARG A 134 -4.74 -1.52 -10.97
C ARG A 134 -4.91 -2.65 -9.96
N LYS A 135 -6.15 -2.98 -9.58
CA LYS A 135 -6.45 -4.13 -8.70
C LYS A 135 -5.96 -5.44 -9.26
N GLN A 136 -6.15 -5.70 -10.56
CA GLN A 136 -5.62 -6.88 -11.21
C GLN A 136 -4.08 -6.93 -11.12
N ALA A 137 -3.38 -5.81 -11.32
CA ALA A 137 -1.94 -5.75 -11.17
C ALA A 137 -1.49 -6.00 -9.71
N LEU A 138 -2.21 -5.43 -8.74
CA LEU A 138 -1.94 -5.62 -7.32
C LEU A 138 -2.14 -7.08 -6.88
N TRP A 139 -3.21 -7.73 -7.36
CA TRP A 139 -3.51 -9.14 -7.07
C TRP A 139 -2.42 -10.11 -7.54
N GLN A 140 -1.70 -9.77 -8.62
CA GLN A 140 -0.58 -10.58 -9.10
C GLN A 140 0.69 -10.39 -8.26
N LEU A 141 0.74 -9.35 -7.43
CA LEU A 141 1.93 -8.96 -6.68
C LEU A 141 1.84 -9.32 -5.20
N VAL A 142 0.67 -9.14 -4.60
CA VAL A 142 0.44 -9.32 -3.16
C VAL A 142 -0.50 -10.48 -2.95
N GLU A 143 -0.07 -11.48 -2.18
CA GLU A 143 -0.90 -12.61 -1.83
C GLU A 143 -2.03 -12.20 -0.87
N PRO A 144 -3.24 -12.77 -1.00
CA PRO A 144 -4.26 -12.65 0.02
C PRO A 144 -3.83 -13.40 1.29
N GLY A 145 -4.04 -12.81 2.46
CA GLY A 145 -3.89 -13.54 3.73
C GLY A 145 -2.55 -13.39 4.44
N LEU A 146 -1.76 -14.45 4.58
CA LEU A 146 -0.71 -14.57 5.60
C LEU A 146 0.41 -13.51 5.47
N GLY A 147 1.10 -13.24 6.59
CA GLY A 147 2.26 -12.32 6.63
C GLY A 147 1.93 -10.87 6.96
N LYS A 148 2.93 -9.98 6.78
CA LYS A 148 2.84 -8.53 7.06
C LYS A 148 2.24 -7.69 5.94
N ILE A 149 2.19 -8.20 4.72
CA ILE A 149 1.71 -7.49 3.53
C ILE A 149 0.58 -8.32 2.94
N ARG A 150 -0.63 -7.76 2.93
CA ARG A 150 -1.85 -8.51 2.59
C ARG A 150 -2.63 -7.79 1.51
N TYR A 151 -3.21 -8.52 0.58
CA TYR A 151 -4.21 -7.97 -0.33
C TYR A 151 -5.55 -7.79 0.40
N SER A 152 -6.26 -6.68 0.16
CA SER A 152 -7.61 -6.40 0.71
C SER A 152 -8.74 -7.14 0.02
#